data_AF-A0A895YS00-F1
#
_entry.id   AF-A0A895YS00-F1
#
_cell.length_a   1.000
_cell.length_b   1.000
_cell.length_c   1.000
_cell.angle_alpha   90.00
_cell.angle_beta   90.00
_cell.angle_gamma   90.00
#
_symmetry.space_group_name_H-M   'P 1'
#
loop_
_entity.id
_entity.type
_entity.pdbx_description
1 polymer ?
#
loop_
_entity_poly.entity_id
_entity_poly.type
_entity_poly.pdbx_seq_one_letter_code
_entity_poly.pdbx_strand_id
1 'polypeptide(L)'
;MAAVTAAVVLTQVALGGGSGDVVDASGLPATVDSADGSATIPDEGPVGRGEMLYQCRECDVMLVLDSGEQLALTEDLGFGALTAFSLSPDGRWLAHGGPGGTVVRDLIGEERHFVAAPLGPVVWSGESRWLLLVEFGSGDAPAGYFLVDTDDGSLVEAAVIADHDYVAVLPGGELIALDRMVGAEEPVAVVHGEVVVPGREATSSLVIDAEDWLEPGETLVEAGQLGGVQFVLDPAGEGAYLSVFTGTSPVALLRVTLAGEVTDRVSLAFPSERGWWALEGQLDGQLVVSRAHIPEPRSFARTLYAVLPDGELQELTIVSGADMLRLPGTGAFGGSML
;
A
#
# COMPACT_ATOMS: atom_id res chain seq x y z
N MET A 1 -22.56 11.20 39.07
CA MET A 1 -22.33 11.26 37.62
C MET A 1 -21.82 9.90 37.21
N ALA A 2 -22.68 9.08 36.62
CA ALA A 2 -22.32 7.76 36.12
C ALA A 2 -21.94 7.93 34.64
N ALA A 3 -20.73 7.51 34.28
CA ALA A 3 -20.29 7.44 32.89
C ALA A 3 -20.99 6.24 32.23
N VAL A 4 -21.68 6.49 31.13
CA VAL A 4 -22.29 5.47 30.29
C VAL A 4 -21.28 5.12 29.22
N THR A 5 -20.67 3.94 29.32
CA THR A 5 -19.86 3.35 28.25
C THR A 5 -20.81 2.75 27.22
N ALA A 6 -20.87 3.34 26.03
CA ALA A 6 -21.64 2.80 24.92
C ALA A 6 -20.80 1.72 24.23
N ALA A 7 -21.16 0.45 24.41
CA ALA A 7 -20.68 -0.64 23.58
C ALA A 7 -21.52 -0.66 22.29
N VAL A 8 -20.90 -0.37 21.14
CA VAL A 8 -21.51 -0.59 19.83
C VAL A 8 -21.37 -2.07 19.51
N VAL A 9 -22.48 -2.80 19.56
CA VAL A 9 -22.57 -4.18 19.07
C VAL A 9 -22.98 -4.10 17.60
N LEU A 10 -22.02 -4.27 16.69
CA LEU A 10 -22.28 -4.43 15.26
C LEU A 10 -22.91 -5.81 15.03
N THR A 11 -24.16 -5.82 14.59
CA THR A 11 -24.86 -7.04 14.17
C THR A 11 -24.71 -7.15 12.66
N GLN A 12 -23.89 -8.10 12.17
CA GLN A 12 -23.80 -8.40 10.74
C GLN A 12 -25.15 -8.98 10.27
N VAL A 13 -25.82 -8.26 9.36
CA VAL A 13 -27.03 -8.75 8.68
C VAL A 13 -26.59 -9.36 7.36
N ALA A 14 -26.60 -10.69 7.27
CA ALA A 14 -26.36 -11.41 6.03
C ALA A 14 -27.56 -11.25 5.09
N LEU A 15 -27.38 -10.52 3.99
CA LEU A 15 -28.26 -10.59 2.82
C LEU A 15 -27.54 -11.42 1.77
N GLY A 16 -28.16 -12.53 1.37
CA GLY A 16 -27.57 -13.50 0.45
C GLY A 16 -27.75 -13.15 -1.03
N GLY A 17 -26.72 -13.47 -1.83
CA GLY A 17 -26.85 -13.60 -3.28
C GLY A 17 -25.54 -13.35 -4.04
N GLY A 18 -24.72 -14.41 -4.21
CA GLY A 18 -23.50 -14.43 -5.02
C GLY A 18 -22.30 -14.85 -4.19
N SER A 19 -21.59 -15.92 -4.56
CA SER A 19 -20.38 -16.38 -3.86
C SER A 19 -19.17 -15.49 -4.21
N GLY A 20 -19.30 -14.19 -4.00
CA GLY A 20 -18.16 -13.37 -3.67
C GLY A 20 -17.77 -13.81 -2.26
N ASP A 21 -16.64 -14.51 -2.15
CA ASP A 21 -16.18 -14.97 -0.85
C ASP A 21 -15.98 -13.75 0.04
N VAL A 22 -16.62 -13.78 1.21
CA VAL A 22 -16.51 -12.72 2.22
C VAL A 22 -15.05 -12.66 2.68
N VAL A 23 -14.42 -11.50 2.53
CA VAL A 23 -13.07 -11.27 3.05
C VAL A 23 -13.07 -11.44 4.57
N ASP A 24 -12.19 -12.28 5.09
CA ASP A 24 -12.12 -12.59 6.52
C ASP A 24 -11.25 -11.56 7.25
N ALA A 25 -11.85 -10.44 7.62
CA ALA A 25 -11.19 -9.43 8.43
C ALA A 25 -11.20 -9.75 9.94
N SER A 26 -11.55 -10.97 10.37
CA SER A 26 -11.69 -11.29 11.80
C SER A 26 -10.39 -11.22 12.59
N GLY A 27 -9.24 -11.30 11.91
CA GLY A 27 -7.91 -11.07 12.50
C GLY A 27 -7.56 -9.59 12.72
N LEU A 28 -8.25 -8.66 12.05
CA LEU A 28 -7.96 -7.23 12.19
C LEU A 28 -8.57 -6.64 13.47
N PRO A 29 -7.79 -5.88 14.25
CA PRO A 29 -8.30 -5.28 15.47
C PRO A 29 -9.27 -4.13 15.14
N ALA A 30 -10.39 -4.08 15.85
CA ALA A 30 -11.32 -2.94 15.78
C ALA A 30 -10.74 -1.67 16.44
N THR A 31 -9.78 -1.83 17.34
CA THR A 31 -9.07 -0.74 18.00
C THR A 31 -7.60 -1.08 18.04
N VAL A 32 -6.75 -0.19 17.55
CA VAL A 32 -5.31 -0.31 17.74
C VAL A 32 -4.94 0.21 19.12
N ASP A 33 -4.14 -0.55 19.86
CA ASP A 33 -3.67 -0.12 21.17
C ASP A 33 -2.51 0.86 20.98
N SER A 34 -2.38 1.81 21.92
CA SER A 34 -1.15 2.59 22.05
C SER A 34 0.00 1.64 22.36
N ALA A 35 1.17 1.81 21.73
CA ALA A 35 2.35 0.95 21.89
C ALA A 35 2.89 0.85 23.35
N ASP A 36 2.38 1.66 24.28
CA ASP A 36 2.75 1.62 25.69
C ASP A 36 2.53 0.22 26.30
N GLY A 37 3.62 -0.55 26.39
CA GLY A 37 3.63 -1.89 26.97
C GLY A 37 3.49 -3.04 25.96
N SER A 38 3.44 -2.75 24.66
CA SER A 38 3.48 -3.79 23.62
C SER A 38 4.82 -4.52 23.62
N ALA A 39 4.81 -5.81 23.32
CA ALA A 39 6.04 -6.57 23.13
C ALA A 39 6.75 -6.06 21.87
N THR A 40 8.08 -5.99 21.89
CA THR A 40 8.87 -5.70 20.69
C THR A 40 9.01 -6.95 19.85
N ILE A 41 9.10 -6.81 18.53
CA ILE A 41 9.45 -7.93 17.67
C ILE A 41 10.80 -8.54 18.14
N PRO A 42 10.89 -9.85 18.40
CA PRO A 42 12.14 -10.46 18.85
C PRO A 42 13.21 -10.37 17.76
N ASP A 43 14.46 -10.21 18.16
CA ASP A 43 15.60 -10.12 17.24
C ASP A 43 15.84 -11.40 16.43
N GLU A 44 15.26 -12.55 16.77
CA GLU A 44 15.46 -13.84 16.11
C GLU A 44 14.17 -14.67 16.10
N GLY A 45 14.07 -15.61 15.17
CA GLY A 45 12.98 -16.58 15.08
C GLY A 45 11.69 -16.06 14.45
N PRO A 46 10.73 -16.98 14.26
CA PRO A 46 9.42 -16.67 13.70
C PRO A 46 8.52 -15.98 14.72
N VAL A 47 7.62 -15.13 14.23
CA VAL A 47 6.63 -14.38 15.01
C VAL A 47 5.19 -14.61 14.53
N GLY A 48 5.00 -15.01 13.28
CA GLY A 48 3.66 -15.16 12.67
C GLY A 48 3.54 -14.33 11.39
N ARG A 49 2.48 -14.53 10.60
CA ARG A 49 2.26 -13.68 9.41
C ARG A 49 1.82 -12.30 9.87
N GLY A 50 2.32 -11.26 9.21
CA GLY A 50 1.81 -9.91 9.39
C GLY A 50 0.52 -9.69 8.60
N GLU A 51 -0.44 -9.01 9.20
CA GLU A 51 -1.71 -8.61 8.57
C GLU A 51 -1.80 -7.10 8.35
N MET A 52 -1.09 -6.32 9.17
CA MET A 52 -1.20 -4.87 9.14
C MET A 52 0.02 -4.23 9.79
N LEU A 53 0.47 -3.13 9.20
CA LEU A 53 1.33 -2.14 9.84
C LEU A 53 0.50 -0.91 10.16
N TYR A 54 0.67 -0.33 11.33
CA TYR A 54 0.05 0.96 11.64
C TYR A 54 0.98 1.84 12.47
N GLN A 55 0.72 3.13 12.43
CA GLN A 55 1.36 4.10 13.30
C GLN A 55 0.29 5.06 13.83
N CYS A 56 0.26 5.22 15.15
CA CYS A 56 -0.49 6.28 15.80
C CYS A 56 0.43 7.47 16.09
N ARG A 57 -0.16 8.63 16.40
CA ARG A 57 0.58 9.89 16.62
C ARG A 57 1.70 9.82 17.65
N GLU A 58 1.49 9.03 18.70
CA GLU A 58 2.33 9.00 19.89
C GLU A 58 2.91 7.61 20.14
N CYS A 59 2.95 6.74 19.12
CA CYS A 59 3.51 5.40 19.23
C CYS A 59 4.49 5.03 18.12
N ASP A 60 5.27 3.99 18.39
CA ASP A 60 6.09 3.30 17.41
C ASP A 60 5.22 2.71 16.28
N VAL A 61 5.88 2.27 15.21
CA VAL A 61 5.21 1.46 14.20
C VAL A 61 4.89 0.11 14.80
N MET A 62 3.67 -0.34 14.59
CA MET A 62 3.15 -1.57 15.14
C MET A 62 2.86 -2.55 14.01
N LEU A 63 3.29 -3.80 14.20
CA LEU A 63 2.95 -4.95 13.37
C LEU A 63 1.82 -5.72 14.05
N VAL A 64 0.71 -5.91 13.35
CA VAL A 64 -0.37 -6.82 13.76
C VAL A 64 -0.18 -8.13 13.04
N LEU A 65 -0.19 -9.23 13.79
CA LEU A 65 -0.06 -10.58 13.27
C LEU A 65 -1.43 -11.19 12.93
N ASP A 66 -1.44 -12.28 12.17
CA ASP A 66 -2.62 -13.11 11.87
C ASP A 66 -3.31 -13.66 13.12
N SER A 67 -2.56 -13.80 14.22
CA SER A 67 -3.06 -14.14 15.55
C SER A 67 -3.79 -12.99 16.26
N GLY A 68 -3.71 -11.76 15.73
CA GLY A 68 -4.16 -10.52 16.37
C GLY A 68 -3.16 -9.94 17.39
N GLU A 69 -2.03 -10.60 17.62
CA GLU A 69 -0.95 -10.06 18.47
C GLU A 69 -0.32 -8.81 17.83
N GLN A 70 0.00 -7.82 18.67
CA GLN A 70 0.58 -6.54 18.24
C GLN A 70 2.01 -6.41 18.75
N LEU A 71 2.96 -6.26 17.83
CA LEU A 71 4.39 -6.15 18.11
C LEU A 71 4.90 -4.76 17.72
N ALA A 72 5.61 -4.10 18.63
CA ALA A 72 6.28 -2.84 18.34
C ALA A 72 7.55 -3.06 17.50
N LEU A 73 7.68 -2.27 16.43
CA LEU A 73 8.87 -2.19 15.59
C LEU A 73 9.72 -1.02 16.07
N THR A 74 10.48 -1.26 17.14
CA THR A 74 11.32 -0.25 17.80
C THR A 74 12.63 -0.08 17.04
N GLU A 75 12.64 0.74 16.00
CA GLU A 75 13.89 1.18 15.37
C GLU A 75 13.96 2.71 15.33
N ASP A 76 15.16 3.25 15.63
CA ASP A 76 15.45 4.69 15.52
C ASP A 76 15.65 5.05 14.04
N LEU A 77 14.54 5.16 13.31
CA LEU A 77 14.55 5.26 11.85
C LEU A 77 14.74 6.67 11.29
N GLY A 78 14.84 7.70 12.14
CA GLY A 78 15.18 9.08 11.74
C GLY A 78 14.22 9.79 10.76
N PHE A 79 13.32 9.05 10.09
CA PHE A 79 12.30 9.49 9.15
C PHE A 79 10.94 8.91 9.54
N GLY A 80 9.84 9.53 9.08
CA GLY A 80 8.46 9.15 9.40
C GLY A 80 8.24 7.63 9.38
N ALA A 81 8.24 7.03 10.57
CA ALA A 81 8.72 5.67 10.80
C ALA A 81 8.01 4.60 9.96
N LEU A 82 6.72 4.76 9.68
CA LEU A 82 5.97 3.78 8.87
C LEU A 82 6.49 3.65 7.44
N THR A 83 7.02 4.72 6.84
CA THR A 83 7.55 4.69 5.45
C THR A 83 8.78 3.80 5.32
N ALA A 84 9.50 3.58 6.42
CA ALA A 84 10.67 2.72 6.43
C ALA A 84 10.33 1.23 6.48
N PHE A 85 9.06 0.86 6.76
CA PHE A 85 8.58 -0.52 6.80
C PHE A 85 7.68 -0.86 5.62
N SER A 86 7.75 -2.10 5.16
CA SER A 86 6.83 -2.66 4.18
C SER A 86 6.62 -4.15 4.40
N LEU A 87 5.39 -4.61 4.23
CA LEU A 87 4.96 -5.99 4.45
C LEU A 87 4.60 -6.61 3.10
N SER A 88 5.12 -7.81 2.82
CA SER A 88 4.79 -8.53 1.58
C SER A 88 3.29 -8.86 1.50
N PRO A 89 2.71 -8.98 0.30
CA PRO A 89 1.28 -9.30 0.11
C PRO A 89 0.77 -10.52 0.88
N ASP A 90 1.62 -11.53 1.09
CA ASP A 90 1.26 -12.73 1.85
C ASP A 90 1.54 -12.61 3.37
N GLY A 91 2.02 -11.46 3.84
CA GLY A 91 2.36 -11.23 5.23
C GLY A 91 3.59 -11.97 5.73
N ARG A 92 4.33 -12.70 4.87
CA ARG A 92 5.50 -13.49 5.28
C ARG A 92 6.73 -12.63 5.51
N TRP A 93 6.96 -11.63 4.68
CA TRP A 93 8.19 -10.86 4.68
C TRP A 93 7.97 -9.44 5.20
N LEU A 94 8.79 -9.03 6.16
CA LEU A 94 8.88 -7.64 6.61
C LEU A 94 10.19 -7.04 6.12
N ALA A 95 10.09 -6.01 5.30
CA ALA A 95 11.23 -5.20 4.91
C ALA A 95 11.30 -3.93 5.76
N HIS A 96 12.50 -3.59 6.22
CA HIS A 96 12.77 -2.31 6.85
C HIS A 96 14.15 -1.76 6.49
N GLY A 97 14.20 -0.47 6.18
CA GLY A 97 15.43 0.27 5.90
C GLY A 97 15.86 1.09 7.11
N GLY A 98 17.16 1.07 7.43
CA GLY A 98 17.73 1.89 8.50
C GLY A 98 19.15 2.37 8.18
N PRO A 99 19.77 3.18 9.05
CA PRO A 99 21.12 3.73 8.82
C PRO A 99 22.20 2.66 8.63
N GLY A 100 21.97 1.45 9.14
CA GLY A 100 22.89 0.31 9.02
C GLY A 100 22.74 -0.50 7.74
N GLY A 101 21.64 -0.34 7.01
CA GLY A 101 21.29 -1.16 5.86
C GLY A 101 19.78 -1.46 5.80
N THR A 102 19.39 -2.26 4.82
CA THR A 102 18.01 -2.76 4.68
C THR A 102 17.95 -4.23 5.04
N VAL A 103 16.96 -4.60 5.83
CA VAL A 103 16.68 -5.99 6.21
C VAL A 103 15.37 -6.41 5.56
N VAL A 104 15.35 -7.61 4.99
CA VAL A 104 14.14 -8.32 4.58
C VAL A 104 14.06 -9.59 5.40
N ARG A 105 13.11 -9.66 6.32
CA ARG A 105 12.99 -10.72 7.33
C ARG A 105 11.81 -11.63 7.04
N ASP A 106 12.03 -12.94 7.09
CA ASP A 106 10.96 -13.93 7.15
C ASP A 106 10.33 -13.93 8.55
N LEU A 107 9.03 -13.65 8.63
CA LEU A 107 8.26 -13.60 9.87
C LEU A 107 7.75 -14.98 10.31
N ILE A 108 7.72 -15.98 9.44
CA ILE A 108 7.28 -17.35 9.76
C ILE A 108 8.43 -18.37 9.72
N GLY A 109 9.59 -17.96 9.23
CA GLY A 109 10.82 -18.74 9.19
C GLY A 109 11.98 -18.09 9.95
N GLU A 110 13.20 -18.48 9.58
CA GLU A 110 14.45 -17.95 10.15
C GLU A 110 15.27 -17.13 9.13
N GLU A 111 14.79 -17.04 7.89
CA GLU A 111 15.52 -16.41 6.79
C GLU A 111 15.58 -14.89 6.92
N ARG A 112 16.73 -14.33 6.52
CA ARG A 112 16.99 -12.89 6.51
C ARG A 112 17.94 -12.52 5.40
N HIS A 113 17.54 -11.49 4.66
CA HIS A 113 18.38 -10.87 3.64
C HIS A 113 18.81 -9.51 4.13
N PHE A 114 20.11 -9.26 4.13
CA PHE A 114 20.69 -7.99 4.53
C PHE A 114 21.35 -7.32 3.34
N VAL A 115 20.89 -6.11 3.02
CA VAL A 115 21.49 -5.25 2.01
C VAL A 115 22.30 -4.18 2.74
N ALA A 116 23.61 -4.16 2.50
CA ALA A 116 24.55 -3.24 3.15
C ALA A 116 24.50 -1.81 2.57
N ALA A 117 23.29 -1.29 2.36
CA ALA A 117 22.98 0.06 1.92
C ALA A 117 21.64 0.48 2.54
N PRO A 118 21.46 1.76 2.94
CA PRO A 118 20.23 2.24 3.58
C PRO A 118 19.14 2.47 2.52
N LEU A 119 18.60 1.39 1.96
CA LEU A 119 17.57 1.44 0.94
C LEU A 119 16.17 1.44 1.58
N GLY A 120 15.25 2.23 1.01
CA GLY A 120 13.84 2.19 1.38
C GLY A 120 13.09 1.12 0.58
N PRO A 121 12.17 0.36 1.19
CA PRO A 121 11.26 -0.49 0.41
C PRO A 121 10.39 0.41 -0.49
N VAL A 122 10.09 -0.03 -1.72
CA VAL A 122 9.24 0.72 -2.66
C VAL A 122 7.96 -0.02 -2.91
N VAL A 123 8.02 -1.25 -3.43
CA VAL A 123 6.85 -2.03 -3.83
C VAL A 123 7.19 -3.52 -3.92
N TRP A 124 6.25 -4.36 -3.55
CA TRP A 124 6.34 -5.82 -3.65
C TRP A 124 5.68 -6.34 -4.93
N SER A 125 6.17 -7.47 -5.45
CA SER A 125 5.41 -8.28 -6.39
C SER A 125 4.21 -8.94 -5.71
N GLY A 126 3.11 -9.16 -6.44
CA GLY A 126 1.88 -9.76 -5.90
C GLY A 126 2.09 -11.12 -5.22
N GLU A 127 3.02 -11.93 -5.72
CA GLU A 127 3.36 -13.24 -5.15
C GLU A 127 4.41 -13.20 -4.03
N SER A 128 4.75 -12.02 -3.52
CA SER A 128 5.68 -11.82 -2.38
C SER A 128 7.12 -12.29 -2.59
N ARG A 129 7.52 -12.52 -3.85
CA ARG A 129 8.88 -12.95 -4.20
C ARG A 129 9.85 -11.79 -4.37
N TRP A 130 9.43 -10.72 -5.03
CA TRP A 130 10.28 -9.61 -5.37
C TRP A 130 9.95 -8.38 -4.54
N LEU A 131 10.99 -7.68 -4.10
CA LEU A 131 10.88 -6.36 -3.47
C LEU A 131 11.76 -5.37 -4.21
N LEU A 132 11.14 -4.31 -4.74
CA LEU A 132 11.88 -3.16 -5.23
C LEU A 132 12.29 -2.28 -4.04
N LEU A 133 13.58 -1.96 -3.97
CA LEU A 133 14.20 -1.04 -3.04
C LEU A 133 14.68 0.21 -3.77
N VAL A 134 14.72 1.35 -3.08
CA VAL A 134 15.22 2.62 -3.59
C VAL A 134 16.36 3.15 -2.74
N GLU A 135 17.41 3.63 -3.38
CA GLU A 135 18.43 4.46 -2.75
C GLU A 135 18.05 5.94 -2.93
N PHE A 136 17.84 6.64 -1.81
CA PHE A 136 17.55 8.06 -1.85
C PHE A 136 18.83 8.87 -2.10
N GLY A 137 18.82 9.67 -3.16
CA GLY A 137 19.87 10.65 -3.42
C GLY A 137 19.70 11.91 -2.56
N SER A 138 20.66 12.84 -2.67
CA SER A 138 20.56 14.17 -2.04
C SER A 138 19.64 15.14 -2.78
N GLY A 139 18.89 14.68 -3.78
CA GLY A 139 18.03 15.49 -4.64
C GLY A 139 16.67 14.84 -4.86
N ASP A 140 15.89 15.38 -5.79
CA ASP A 140 14.51 14.95 -6.04
C ASP A 140 14.42 13.60 -6.79
N ALA A 141 15.52 13.13 -7.36
CA ALA A 141 15.60 11.85 -8.05
C ALA A 141 16.28 10.80 -7.16
N PRO A 142 15.77 9.55 -7.18
CA PRO A 142 16.48 8.39 -6.63
C PRO A 142 17.89 8.25 -7.18
N ALA A 143 18.83 7.84 -6.33
CA ALA A 143 20.19 7.52 -6.73
C ALA A 143 20.27 6.16 -7.44
N GLY A 144 19.38 5.23 -7.09
CA GLY A 144 19.33 3.90 -7.67
C GLY A 144 18.10 3.11 -7.23
N TYR A 145 17.81 2.04 -7.97
CA TYR A 145 16.77 1.08 -7.65
C TYR A 145 17.34 -0.32 -7.66
N PHE A 146 16.89 -1.17 -6.75
CA PHE A 146 17.41 -2.52 -6.57
C PHE A 146 16.28 -3.50 -6.34
N LEU A 147 16.28 -4.61 -7.06
CA LEU A 147 15.32 -5.69 -6.91
C LEU A 147 15.93 -6.79 -6.05
N VAL A 148 15.25 -7.17 -4.97
CA VAL A 148 15.62 -8.29 -4.10
C VAL A 148 14.75 -9.50 -4.43
N ASP A 149 15.36 -10.67 -4.68
CA ASP A 149 14.66 -11.97 -4.67
C ASP A 149 14.60 -12.48 -3.23
N THR A 150 13.40 -12.70 -2.68
CA THR A 150 13.26 -13.21 -1.31
C THR A 150 13.59 -14.70 -1.18
N ASP A 151 13.66 -15.46 -2.28
CA ASP A 151 14.02 -16.87 -2.23
C ASP A 151 15.50 -17.09 -1.87
N ASP A 152 16.39 -16.22 -2.35
CA ASP A 152 17.85 -16.39 -2.17
C ASP A 152 18.60 -15.13 -1.71
N GLY A 153 17.91 -14.01 -1.58
CA GLY A 153 18.48 -12.72 -1.16
C GLY A 153 19.32 -12.05 -2.25
N SER A 154 19.27 -12.54 -3.48
CA SER A 154 20.00 -11.93 -4.59
C SER A 154 19.48 -10.52 -4.89
N LEU A 155 20.40 -9.65 -5.27
CA LEU A 155 20.14 -8.24 -5.54
C LEU A 155 20.48 -7.92 -6.99
N VAL A 156 19.54 -7.33 -7.72
CA VAL A 156 19.72 -6.89 -9.10
C VAL A 156 19.48 -5.39 -9.19
N GLU A 157 20.44 -4.64 -9.71
CA GLU A 157 20.26 -3.22 -9.97
C GLU A 157 19.29 -3.01 -11.15
N ALA A 158 18.30 -2.14 -10.95
CA ALA A 158 17.38 -1.71 -11.98
C ALA A 158 17.86 -0.37 -12.57
N ALA A 159 17.66 -0.19 -13.87
CA ALA A 159 18.02 1.05 -14.54
C ALA A 159 17.22 2.22 -13.95
N VAL A 160 17.85 3.37 -13.72
CA VAL A 160 17.13 4.60 -13.41
C VAL A 160 16.64 5.20 -14.72
N ILE A 161 15.33 5.26 -14.92
CA ILE A 161 14.73 5.93 -16.06
C ILE A 161 14.39 7.36 -15.63
N ALA A 162 14.95 8.34 -16.35
CA ALA A 162 14.66 9.73 -16.08
C ALA A 162 13.16 10.00 -16.20
N ASP A 163 12.62 10.83 -15.31
CA ASP A 163 11.23 11.27 -15.33
C ASP A 163 10.21 10.12 -15.24
N HIS A 164 10.58 8.97 -14.66
CA HIS A 164 9.67 7.88 -14.36
C HIS A 164 9.69 7.53 -12.88
N ASP A 165 8.56 6.99 -12.40
CA ASP A 165 8.43 6.35 -11.09
C ASP A 165 8.09 4.87 -11.27
N TYR A 166 8.82 3.99 -10.57
CA TYR A 166 8.48 2.58 -10.52
C TYR A 166 7.29 2.36 -9.58
N VAL A 167 6.20 1.84 -10.13
CA VAL A 167 4.93 1.69 -9.41
C VAL A 167 4.57 0.24 -9.10
N ALA A 168 5.23 -0.73 -9.72
CA ALA A 168 4.91 -2.14 -9.52
C ALA A 168 6.06 -3.08 -9.94
N VAL A 169 6.04 -4.29 -9.36
CA VAL A 169 6.89 -5.42 -9.76
C VAL A 169 6.01 -6.59 -10.19
N LEU A 170 6.23 -7.08 -11.41
CA LEU A 170 5.55 -8.24 -11.96
C LEU A 170 6.15 -9.57 -11.48
N PRO A 171 5.45 -10.70 -11.63
CA PRO A 171 5.93 -11.97 -11.08
C PRO A 171 7.28 -12.48 -11.60
N GLY A 172 7.68 -12.06 -12.81
CA GLY A 172 8.97 -12.38 -13.39
C GLY A 172 10.11 -11.46 -12.93
N GLY A 173 9.83 -10.48 -12.06
CA GLY A 173 10.76 -9.44 -11.65
C GLY A 173 10.83 -8.25 -12.61
N GLU A 174 9.96 -8.19 -13.62
CA GLU A 174 9.81 -7.00 -14.46
C GLU A 174 9.21 -5.85 -13.65
N LEU A 175 9.62 -4.61 -13.94
CA LEU A 175 9.14 -3.42 -13.26
C LEU A 175 8.21 -2.64 -14.18
N ILE A 176 7.14 -2.08 -13.63
CA ILE A 176 6.33 -1.09 -14.33
C ILE A 176 6.79 0.29 -13.89
N ALA A 177 7.27 1.08 -14.84
CA ALA A 177 7.64 2.47 -14.69
C ALA A 177 6.58 3.34 -15.37
N LEU A 178 6.04 4.34 -14.70
CA LEU A 178 5.11 5.31 -15.30
C LEU A 178 5.79 6.68 -15.35
N ASP A 179 5.38 7.52 -16.31
CA ASP A 179 5.81 8.90 -16.39
C ASP A 179 5.55 9.62 -15.06
N ARG A 180 6.55 10.36 -14.58
CA ARG A 180 6.46 11.19 -13.39
C ARG A 180 5.65 12.44 -13.71
N MET A 181 4.41 12.49 -13.20
CA MET A 181 3.45 13.55 -13.50
C MET A 181 3.37 14.65 -12.41
N VAL A 182 4.48 14.92 -11.72
CA VAL A 182 4.51 15.92 -10.64
C VAL A 182 4.20 17.32 -11.19
N GLY A 183 3.19 17.97 -10.60
CA GLY A 183 2.85 19.36 -10.94
C GLY A 183 2.07 19.54 -12.23
N ALA A 184 1.35 18.51 -12.70
CA ALA A 184 0.43 18.65 -13.83
C ALA A 184 -0.61 19.75 -13.56
N GLU A 185 -0.66 20.77 -14.42
CA GLU A 185 -1.62 21.89 -14.32
C GLU A 185 -2.99 21.54 -14.94
N GLU A 186 -3.02 20.55 -15.84
CA GLU A 186 -4.21 20.09 -16.54
C GLU A 186 -4.61 18.67 -16.10
N PRO A 187 -5.91 18.32 -16.14
CA PRO A 187 -6.35 16.96 -15.88
C PRO A 187 -5.65 15.95 -16.81
N VAL A 188 -5.11 14.88 -16.22
CA VAL A 188 -4.39 13.83 -16.94
C VAL A 188 -5.35 12.67 -17.19
N ALA A 189 -5.67 12.43 -18.46
CA ALA A 189 -6.52 11.30 -18.88
C ALA A 189 -5.72 10.11 -19.45
N VAL A 190 -4.47 10.35 -19.83
CA VAL A 190 -3.58 9.35 -20.42
C VAL A 190 -2.29 9.31 -19.63
N VAL A 191 -1.88 8.11 -19.22
CA VAL A 191 -0.58 7.88 -18.56
C VAL A 191 0.27 7.00 -19.46
N HIS A 192 1.51 7.42 -19.69
CA HIS A 192 2.49 6.64 -20.41
C HIS A 192 3.46 5.98 -19.42
N GLY A 193 4.07 4.89 -19.86
CA GLY A 193 5.07 4.19 -19.08
C GLY A 193 5.75 3.10 -19.89
N GLU A 194 6.50 2.28 -19.16
CA GLU A 194 7.32 1.20 -19.70
C GLU A 194 7.33 0.00 -18.75
N VAL A 195 7.40 -1.19 -19.34
CA VAL A 195 7.76 -2.42 -18.62
C VAL A 195 9.26 -2.65 -18.81
N VAL A 196 9.98 -2.73 -17.71
CA VAL A 196 11.44 -2.77 -17.64
C VAL A 196 11.88 -4.11 -17.09
N VAL A 197 12.82 -4.79 -17.76
CA VAL A 197 13.42 -6.01 -17.23
C VAL A 197 14.77 -5.66 -16.59
N PRO A 198 14.96 -5.82 -15.27
CA PRO A 198 16.23 -5.50 -14.62
C PRO A 198 17.42 -6.20 -15.29
N GLY A 199 18.51 -5.46 -15.46
CA GLY A 199 19.71 -5.95 -16.16
C GLY A 199 19.58 -6.12 -17.69
N ARG A 200 18.47 -5.70 -18.31
CA ARG A 200 18.30 -5.69 -19.78
C ARG A 200 18.00 -4.28 -20.29
N GLU A 201 18.42 -4.02 -21.54
CA GLU A 201 18.15 -2.74 -22.21
C GLU A 201 16.74 -2.65 -22.83
N ALA A 202 16.03 -3.77 -22.99
CA ALA A 202 14.75 -3.80 -23.68
C ALA A 202 13.59 -3.44 -22.74
N THR A 203 12.83 -2.41 -23.13
CA THR A 203 11.57 -2.00 -22.50
C THR A 203 10.41 -2.19 -23.48
N SER A 204 9.19 -2.39 -22.97
CA SER A 204 7.96 -2.32 -23.78
C SER A 204 7.09 -1.18 -23.29
N SER A 205 6.58 -0.36 -24.21
CA SER A 205 5.70 0.76 -23.87
C SER A 205 4.39 0.29 -23.27
N LEU A 206 3.94 0.98 -22.21
CA LEU A 206 2.63 0.88 -21.61
C LEU A 206 1.91 2.22 -21.81
N VAL A 207 0.66 2.19 -22.24
CA VAL A 207 -0.18 3.39 -22.35
C VAL A 207 -1.53 3.06 -21.73
N ILE A 208 -1.91 3.84 -20.71
CA ILE A 208 -3.22 3.74 -20.06
C ILE A 208 -4.02 4.94 -20.52
N ASP A 209 -5.03 4.70 -21.34
CA ASP A 209 -5.96 5.74 -21.82
C ASP A 209 -7.30 5.59 -21.10
N ALA A 210 -7.64 6.58 -20.27
CA ALA A 210 -8.85 6.62 -19.48
C ALA A 210 -9.81 7.73 -19.93
N GLU A 211 -9.62 8.36 -21.09
CA GLU A 211 -10.43 9.52 -21.52
C GLU A 211 -11.94 9.21 -21.49
N ASP A 212 -12.34 8.03 -21.96
CA ASP A 212 -13.74 7.57 -21.97
C ASP A 212 -14.28 7.14 -20.59
N TRP A 213 -13.39 7.01 -19.59
CA TRP A 213 -13.71 6.53 -18.25
C TRP A 213 -13.76 7.63 -17.20
N LEU A 214 -13.25 8.82 -17.52
CA LEU A 214 -13.20 9.96 -16.61
C LEU A 214 -14.45 10.84 -16.72
N GLU A 215 -14.95 11.28 -15.57
CA GLU A 215 -16.00 12.29 -15.45
C GLU A 215 -15.39 13.71 -15.52
N PRO A 216 -16.19 14.75 -15.84
CA PRO A 216 -15.68 16.11 -15.91
C PRO A 216 -15.03 16.58 -14.60
N GLY A 217 -13.74 16.95 -14.68
CA GLY A 217 -12.94 17.41 -13.54
C GLY A 217 -12.13 16.30 -12.86
N GLU A 218 -12.23 15.06 -13.34
CA GLU A 218 -11.41 13.95 -12.88
C GLU A 218 -10.06 13.87 -13.59
N THR A 219 -9.08 13.25 -12.92
CA THR A 219 -7.70 13.07 -13.41
C THR A 219 -7.10 11.79 -12.83
N LEU A 220 -6.14 11.18 -13.53
CA LEU A 220 -5.37 10.01 -13.07
C LEU A 220 -4.22 10.36 -12.11
N VAL A 221 -3.96 11.65 -11.93
CA VAL A 221 -2.82 12.15 -11.13
C VAL A 221 -3.35 12.98 -9.97
N GLU A 222 -2.91 12.65 -8.75
CA GLU A 222 -3.25 13.43 -7.57
C GLU A 222 -2.69 14.86 -7.68
N ALA A 223 -3.49 15.87 -7.38
CA ALA A 223 -3.00 17.25 -7.38
C ALA A 223 -2.07 17.51 -6.19
N GLY A 224 -0.94 18.20 -6.41
CA GLY A 224 -0.07 18.68 -5.32
C GLY A 224 1.41 18.35 -5.49
N GLN A 225 2.22 18.76 -4.51
CA GLN A 225 3.69 18.63 -4.57
C GLN A 225 4.19 17.18 -4.42
N LEU A 226 3.40 16.33 -3.77
CA LEU A 226 3.65 14.89 -3.64
C LEU A 226 2.72 14.07 -4.55
N GLY A 227 2.00 14.75 -5.44
CA GLY A 227 1.00 14.15 -6.31
C GLY A 227 1.62 13.20 -7.32
N GLY A 228 0.97 12.06 -7.52
CA GLY A 228 1.42 11.02 -8.44
C GLY A 228 0.28 10.11 -8.84
N VAL A 229 0.64 9.08 -9.60
CA VAL A 229 -0.27 8.02 -10.00
C VAL A 229 -0.32 6.99 -8.87
N GLN A 230 -1.49 6.78 -8.26
CA GLN A 230 -1.68 5.70 -7.30
C GLN A 230 -2.04 4.42 -8.05
N PHE A 231 -1.15 3.44 -8.00
CA PHE A 231 -1.20 2.21 -8.76
C PHE A 231 -0.93 1.03 -7.83
N VAL A 232 -1.79 0.01 -7.85
CA VAL A 232 -1.60 -1.24 -7.12
C VAL A 232 -1.89 -2.41 -8.03
N LEU A 233 -0.98 -3.37 -8.11
CA LEU A 233 -1.22 -4.60 -8.87
C LEU A 233 -2.41 -5.36 -8.31
N ASP A 234 -3.15 -5.99 -9.21
CA ASP A 234 -4.09 -7.03 -8.83
C ASP A 234 -3.29 -8.17 -8.15
N PRO A 235 -3.74 -8.69 -7.00
CA PRO A 235 -3.17 -9.88 -6.36
C PRO A 235 -2.93 -11.05 -7.32
N ALA A 236 -3.80 -11.24 -8.31
CA ALA A 236 -3.66 -12.29 -9.32
C ALA A 236 -2.53 -12.01 -10.34
N GLY A 237 -1.99 -10.78 -10.36
CA GLY A 237 -0.96 -10.33 -11.31
C GLY A 237 -1.47 -10.15 -12.75
N GLU A 238 -2.79 -10.19 -12.97
CA GLU A 238 -3.39 -10.07 -14.31
C GLU A 238 -3.64 -8.61 -14.74
N GLY A 239 -3.56 -7.67 -13.79
CA GLY A 239 -3.82 -6.26 -14.01
C GLY A 239 -3.42 -5.41 -12.82
N ALA A 240 -4.04 -4.24 -12.72
CA ALA A 240 -3.82 -3.27 -11.68
C ALA A 240 -5.07 -2.43 -11.43
N TYR A 241 -5.04 -1.71 -10.31
CA TYR A 241 -5.99 -0.67 -9.97
C TYR A 241 -5.29 0.69 -10.02
N LEU A 242 -5.99 1.65 -10.59
CA LEU A 242 -5.54 3.03 -10.75
C LEU A 242 -6.52 3.98 -10.08
N SER A 243 -6.06 4.82 -9.15
CA SER A 243 -6.94 5.81 -8.54
C SER A 243 -7.29 6.92 -9.53
N VAL A 244 -8.56 7.35 -9.48
CA VAL A 244 -9.06 8.54 -10.16
C VAL A 244 -9.32 9.61 -9.11
N PHE A 245 -8.91 10.84 -9.36
CA PHE A 245 -8.97 11.93 -8.40
C PHE A 245 -9.87 13.07 -8.85
N THR A 246 -10.45 13.78 -7.89
CA THR A 246 -10.91 15.16 -8.04
C THR A 246 -10.15 16.02 -7.04
N GLY A 247 -9.24 16.86 -7.51
CA GLY A 247 -8.27 17.55 -6.64
C GLY A 247 -7.30 16.55 -6.00
N THR A 248 -7.31 16.45 -4.67
CA THR A 248 -6.43 15.54 -3.90
C THR A 248 -7.17 14.31 -3.36
N SER A 249 -8.44 14.13 -3.71
CA SER A 249 -9.28 13.06 -3.16
C SER A 249 -9.56 12.01 -4.24
N PRO A 250 -9.29 10.71 -3.97
CA PRO A 250 -9.71 9.67 -4.87
C PRO A 250 -11.24 9.54 -4.86
N VAL A 251 -11.83 9.40 -6.05
CA VAL A 251 -13.28 9.33 -6.30
C VAL A 251 -13.69 8.06 -7.04
N ALA A 252 -12.75 7.38 -7.69
CA ALA A 252 -12.97 6.08 -8.30
C ALA A 252 -11.66 5.30 -8.36
N LEU A 253 -11.76 4.00 -8.66
CA LEU A 253 -10.66 3.14 -9.07
C LEU A 253 -10.96 2.62 -10.48
N LEU A 254 -9.97 2.60 -11.35
CA LEU A 254 -10.05 1.94 -12.65
C LEU A 254 -9.31 0.61 -12.56
N ARG A 255 -9.92 -0.48 -13.04
CA ARG A 255 -9.22 -1.76 -13.25
C ARG A 255 -8.58 -1.74 -14.64
N VAL A 256 -7.28 -1.90 -14.69
CA VAL A 256 -6.47 -1.80 -15.91
C VAL A 256 -5.72 -3.10 -16.13
N THR A 257 -5.71 -3.63 -17.35
CA THR A 257 -4.87 -4.78 -17.70
C THR A 257 -3.40 -4.38 -17.80
N LEU A 258 -2.49 -5.35 -17.77
CA LEU A 258 -1.06 -5.08 -18.03
C LEU A 258 -0.76 -4.61 -19.47
N ALA A 259 -1.74 -4.67 -20.37
CA ALA A 259 -1.65 -4.07 -21.70
C ALA A 259 -2.10 -2.60 -21.75
N GLY A 260 -2.57 -2.04 -20.62
CA GLY A 260 -3.05 -0.66 -20.50
C GLY A 260 -4.54 -0.46 -20.81
N GLU A 261 -5.29 -1.53 -21.06
CA GLU A 261 -6.73 -1.45 -21.30
C GLU A 261 -7.50 -1.26 -19.99
N VAL A 262 -8.30 -0.20 -19.89
CA VAL A 262 -9.24 0.00 -18.79
C VAL A 262 -10.46 -0.90 -19.01
N THR A 263 -10.78 -1.73 -18.01
CA THR A 263 -11.80 -2.78 -18.11
C THR A 263 -13.01 -2.54 -17.21
N ASP A 264 -12.84 -1.79 -16.13
CA ASP A 264 -13.89 -1.52 -15.16
C ASP A 264 -13.62 -0.24 -14.36
N ARG A 265 -14.67 0.31 -13.76
CA ARG A 265 -14.63 1.50 -12.90
C ARG A 265 -15.43 1.27 -11.63
N VAL A 266 -14.74 1.34 -10.50
CA VAL A 266 -15.33 1.28 -9.17
C VAL A 266 -15.50 2.69 -8.63
N SER A 267 -16.73 3.18 -8.57
CA SER A 267 -17.02 4.49 -7.99
C SER A 267 -16.89 4.46 -6.47
N LEU A 268 -16.09 5.37 -5.91
CA LEU A 268 -15.99 5.59 -4.48
C LEU A 268 -16.97 6.69 -4.08
N ALA A 269 -17.88 6.40 -3.15
CA ALA A 269 -18.81 7.42 -2.68
C ALA A 269 -18.04 8.60 -2.07
N PHE A 270 -18.26 9.81 -2.58
CA PHE A 270 -17.55 11.01 -2.11
C PHE A 270 -17.75 11.14 -0.59
N PRO A 271 -16.67 11.20 0.20
CA PRO A 271 -16.82 11.37 1.64
C PRO A 271 -17.51 12.71 1.92
N SER A 272 -18.20 12.82 3.06
CA SER A 272 -18.64 14.13 3.56
C SER A 272 -17.45 15.10 3.67
N GLU A 273 -17.69 16.40 3.84
CA GLU A 273 -16.70 17.50 3.76
C GLU A 273 -15.37 17.34 4.55
N ARG A 274 -15.16 16.27 5.34
CA ARG A 274 -13.98 16.01 6.17
C ARG A 274 -13.44 14.58 6.11
N GLY A 275 -13.53 13.92 4.96
CA GLY A 275 -12.92 12.61 4.75
C GLY A 275 -12.17 12.52 3.42
N TRP A 276 -11.38 11.46 3.26
CA TRP A 276 -10.74 11.09 2.01
C TRP A 276 -10.70 9.57 1.89
N TRP A 277 -10.53 9.09 0.66
CA TRP A 277 -10.21 7.69 0.40
C TRP A 277 -8.70 7.51 0.35
N ALA A 278 -8.22 6.34 0.75
CA ALA A 278 -6.85 5.92 0.60
C ALA A 278 -6.79 4.47 0.13
N LEU A 279 -5.76 4.15 -0.65
CA LEU A 279 -5.45 2.79 -1.06
C LEU A 279 -4.55 2.17 0.00
N GLU A 280 -5.01 1.10 0.65
CA GLU A 280 -4.34 0.56 1.83
C GLU A 280 -3.56 -0.72 1.57
N GLY A 281 -3.82 -1.40 0.45
CA GLY A 281 -3.08 -2.60 0.04
C GLY A 281 -3.99 -3.75 -0.32
N GLN A 282 -3.58 -4.94 0.08
CA GLN A 282 -4.31 -6.18 -0.17
C GLN A 282 -4.54 -6.94 1.14
N LEU A 283 -5.67 -7.62 1.22
CA LEU A 283 -6.02 -8.55 2.30
C LEU A 283 -6.75 -9.74 1.67
N ASP A 284 -6.30 -10.97 1.95
CA ASP A 284 -6.84 -12.20 1.36
C ASP A 284 -6.98 -12.15 -0.18
N GLY A 285 -6.02 -11.50 -0.84
CA GLY A 285 -6.05 -11.33 -2.29
C GLY A 285 -7.22 -10.48 -2.79
N GLN A 286 -7.77 -9.59 -1.97
CA GLN A 286 -8.66 -8.52 -2.38
C GLN A 286 -7.97 -7.18 -2.17
N LEU A 287 -8.23 -6.21 -3.06
CA LEU A 287 -7.79 -4.84 -2.86
C LEU A 287 -8.55 -4.23 -1.68
N VAL A 288 -7.84 -3.55 -0.79
CA VAL A 288 -8.43 -2.83 0.33
C VAL A 288 -8.20 -1.34 0.17
N VAL A 289 -9.28 -0.59 0.32
CA VAL A 289 -9.29 0.86 0.42
C VAL A 289 -9.79 1.27 1.81
N SER A 290 -9.39 2.43 2.29
CA SER A 290 -10.00 3.02 3.48
C SER A 290 -10.72 4.31 3.16
N ARG A 291 -11.78 4.55 3.94
CA ARG A 291 -12.38 5.87 4.07
C ARG A 291 -11.96 6.45 5.40
N ALA A 292 -11.09 7.44 5.36
CA ALA A 292 -10.72 8.22 6.53
C ALA A 292 -11.85 9.20 6.89
N HIS A 293 -12.17 9.29 8.18
CA HIS A 293 -13.10 10.24 8.74
C HIS A 293 -12.43 10.99 9.89
N ILE A 294 -12.59 12.31 9.90
CA ILE A 294 -12.19 13.18 11.02
C ILE A 294 -13.45 13.60 11.80
N PRO A 295 -13.96 12.76 12.72
CA PRO A 295 -15.16 13.10 13.48
C PRO A 295 -14.90 14.27 14.43
N GLU A 296 -13.70 14.37 15.00
CA GLU A 296 -13.29 15.45 15.90
C GLU A 296 -11.85 15.90 15.62
N PRO A 297 -11.47 17.14 16.00
CA PRO A 297 -10.09 17.57 15.92
C PRO A 297 -9.20 16.60 16.73
N ARG A 298 -8.24 15.95 16.05
CA ARG A 298 -7.27 14.99 16.61
C ARG A 298 -7.80 13.55 16.81
N SER A 299 -8.92 13.17 16.22
CA SER A 299 -9.28 11.76 16.08
C SER A 299 -9.35 11.37 14.61
N PHE A 300 -8.68 10.27 14.29
CA PHE A 300 -8.77 9.62 12.99
C PHE A 300 -9.44 8.26 13.17
N ALA A 301 -10.47 8.02 12.38
CA ALA A 301 -11.05 6.70 12.20
C ALA A 301 -11.00 6.36 10.72
N ARG A 302 -10.56 5.16 10.39
CA ARG A 302 -10.55 4.63 9.03
C ARG A 302 -11.53 3.46 8.98
N THR A 303 -12.49 3.52 8.07
CA THR A 303 -13.29 2.34 7.73
C THR A 303 -12.61 1.64 6.56
N LEU A 304 -12.23 0.38 6.72
CA LEU A 304 -11.62 -0.43 5.68
C LEU A 304 -12.70 -1.11 4.84
N TYR A 305 -12.52 -1.13 3.53
CA TYR A 305 -13.39 -1.79 2.58
C TYR A 305 -12.58 -2.67 1.64
N ALA A 306 -13.00 -3.92 1.46
CA ALA A 306 -12.54 -4.72 0.34
C ALA A 306 -13.30 -4.29 -0.92
N VAL A 307 -12.57 -4.21 -2.03
CA VAL A 307 -13.13 -4.03 -3.37
C VAL A 307 -13.38 -5.41 -3.96
N LEU A 308 -14.65 -5.79 -4.09
CA LEU A 308 -15.05 -7.09 -4.60
C LEU A 308 -14.87 -7.17 -6.12
N PRO A 309 -14.85 -8.38 -6.73
CA PRO A 309 -14.62 -8.55 -8.16
C PRO A 309 -15.63 -7.86 -9.08
N ASP A 310 -16.84 -7.60 -8.59
CA ASP A 310 -17.92 -6.88 -9.28
C ASP A 310 -17.92 -5.37 -9.01
N GLY A 311 -16.91 -4.87 -8.29
CA GLY A 311 -16.76 -3.46 -7.93
C GLY A 311 -17.57 -3.03 -6.71
N GLU A 312 -18.33 -3.93 -6.06
CA GLU A 312 -18.98 -3.59 -4.79
C GLU A 312 -17.95 -3.42 -3.66
N LEU A 313 -18.24 -2.52 -2.71
CA LEU A 313 -17.42 -2.31 -1.53
C LEU A 313 -17.98 -3.08 -0.34
N GLN A 314 -17.20 -4.01 0.19
CA GLN A 314 -17.51 -4.73 1.42
C GLN A 314 -16.83 -4.04 2.61
N GLU A 315 -17.60 -3.50 3.55
CA GLU A 315 -17.04 -2.99 4.81
C GLU A 315 -16.43 -4.14 5.62
N LEU A 316 -15.16 -3.99 5.99
CA LEU A 316 -14.39 -4.99 6.74
C LEU A 316 -14.42 -4.68 8.23
N THR A 317 -13.90 -3.52 8.60
CA THR A 317 -13.76 -3.08 9.98
C THR A 317 -13.57 -1.56 10.06
N ILE A 318 -13.70 -1.01 11.26
CA ILE A 318 -13.32 0.36 11.57
C ILE A 318 -12.10 0.30 12.45
N VAL A 319 -11.02 0.94 12.02
CA VAL A 319 -9.79 1.09 12.79
C VAL A 319 -9.75 2.51 13.34
N SER A 320 -9.91 2.65 14.65
CA SER A 320 -9.79 3.93 15.35
C SER A 320 -8.39 4.12 15.95
N GLY A 321 -7.85 5.35 15.89
CA GLY A 321 -6.61 5.70 16.58
C GLY A 321 -5.33 5.46 15.77
N ALA A 322 -5.44 4.89 14.57
CA ALA A 322 -4.35 4.83 13.61
C ALA A 322 -4.32 6.14 12.78
N ASP A 323 -3.21 6.86 12.85
CA ASP A 323 -2.98 8.01 11.98
C ASP A 323 -2.62 7.52 10.57
N MET A 324 -1.79 6.49 10.52
CA MET A 324 -1.38 5.80 9.30
C MET A 324 -1.58 4.30 9.44
N LEU A 325 -1.95 3.67 8.34
CA LEU A 325 -2.22 2.25 8.23
C LEU A 325 -1.66 1.76 6.91
N ARG A 326 -1.20 0.51 6.87
CA ARG A 326 -0.75 -0.20 5.68
C ARG A 326 -1.12 -1.66 5.81
N LEU A 327 -1.66 -2.20 4.74
CA LEU A 327 -1.92 -3.63 4.57
C LEU A 327 -0.84 -4.24 3.67
N PRO A 328 -0.67 -5.57 3.74
CA PRO A 328 0.18 -6.34 2.85
C PRO A 328 0.16 -5.86 1.40
N GLY A 329 1.34 -5.82 0.77
CA GLY A 329 1.49 -5.44 -0.63
C GLY A 329 1.46 -3.95 -0.93
N THR A 330 1.24 -3.07 0.06
CA THR A 330 1.48 -1.64 -0.15
C THR A 330 2.95 -1.32 -0.25
N GLY A 331 3.24 -0.48 -1.23
CA GLY A 331 4.52 0.18 -1.34
C GLY A 331 4.73 1.24 -0.27
N ALA A 332 5.99 1.64 -0.04
CA ALA A 332 6.30 2.63 0.98
C ALA A 332 5.82 4.05 0.68
N PHE A 333 5.34 4.29 -0.54
CA PHE A 333 4.83 5.57 -0.99
C PHE A 333 3.34 5.51 -1.38
N GLY A 334 2.70 4.34 -1.22
CA GLY A 334 1.33 4.08 -1.68
C GLY A 334 0.22 4.65 -0.80
N GLY A 335 0.55 5.28 0.33
CA GLY A 335 -0.43 5.92 1.21
C GLY A 335 -0.32 7.43 1.11
N SER A 336 -1.45 8.12 0.93
CA SER A 336 -1.56 9.58 0.92
C SER A 336 -0.82 10.16 2.13
N MET A 337 0.33 10.79 1.89
CA MET A 337 1.04 11.58 2.88
C MET A 337 0.30 12.90 3.04
N LEU A 338 -0.52 13.01 4.09
CA LEU A 338 -1.15 14.26 4.55
C LEU A 338 -0.51 14.74 5.86
#